data_AF-A0A3L7WDQ2-F1
#
_entry.id   AF-A0A3L7WDQ2-F1
#
_cell.length_a   1.000
_cell.length_b   1.000
_cell.length_c   1.000
_cell.angle_alpha   90.00
_cell.angle_beta   90.00
_cell.angle_gamma   90.00
#
_symmetry.space_group_name_H-M   'P 1'
#
loop_
_entity.id
_entity.type
_entity.pdbx_description
1 polymer ?
#
loop_
_entity_poly.entity_id
_entity_poly.type
_entity_poly.pdbx_seq_one_letter_code
_entity_poly.pdbx_strand_id
1 'polypeptide(L)'
;MSVQRPGPLTPRPYTFPRAYEHRTATGLRVIALPMPGRPLAAMQLLMRGGAATESATENGTAALLARLLTEGGPRHDAIRLVEAAELLGGTIGAEAGFEGVSVGSSLPVHRIAPMLDLIAEIAYEPSLPEREVERLRALRLAQIEQAAASPRARANEAITAAIYDDAPYGRPIGGRRESVAAINRASLSARHAQLAKNPDPLFVIAGEFDPNEIFALIDAS
;
A
#
# COMPACT_ATOMS: atom_id res chain seq x y z
N MET A 1 16.55 -26.47 -42.81
CA MET A 1 15.57 -27.13 -41.90
C MET A 1 14.65 -26.05 -41.36
N SER A 2 13.35 -26.10 -41.69
CA SER A 2 12.36 -25.15 -41.18
C SER A 2 11.97 -25.55 -39.76
N VAL A 3 12.30 -24.72 -38.77
CA VAL A 3 11.88 -24.95 -37.37
C VAL A 3 10.44 -24.47 -37.22
N GLN A 4 9.52 -25.40 -37.07
CA GLN A 4 8.11 -25.10 -36.83
C GLN A 4 7.96 -24.46 -35.44
N ARG A 5 7.35 -23.27 -35.36
CA ARG A 5 7.06 -22.63 -34.07
C ARG A 5 6.11 -23.53 -33.26
N PRO A 6 6.37 -23.74 -31.96
CA PRO A 6 5.42 -24.42 -31.09
C PRO A 6 4.06 -23.72 -31.15
N GLY A 7 2.99 -24.51 -31.30
CA GLY A 7 1.63 -23.99 -31.20
C GLY A 7 1.29 -23.54 -29.78
N PRO A 8 0.19 -22.79 -29.59
CA PRO A 8 -0.27 -22.42 -28.26
C PRO A 8 -0.54 -23.69 -27.44
N LEU A 9 -0.04 -23.70 -26.20
CA LEU A 9 -0.35 -24.77 -25.24
C LEU A 9 -1.84 -24.73 -24.90
N THR A 10 -2.43 -25.90 -24.65
CA THR A 10 -3.79 -25.97 -24.11
C THR A 10 -3.84 -25.23 -22.77
N PRO A 11 -4.78 -24.29 -22.58
CA PRO A 11 -4.93 -23.59 -21.31
C PRO A 11 -5.10 -24.60 -20.18
N ARG A 12 -4.24 -24.50 -19.15
CA ARG A 12 -4.43 -25.29 -17.94
C ARG A 12 -5.58 -24.67 -17.14
N PRO A 13 -6.57 -25.45 -16.68
CA PRO A 13 -7.61 -24.92 -15.81
C PRO A 13 -6.96 -24.39 -14.53
N TYR A 14 -7.16 -23.11 -14.24
CA TYR A 14 -6.71 -22.50 -13.00
C TYR A 14 -7.89 -22.48 -12.02
N THR A 15 -7.72 -23.13 -10.87
CA THR A 15 -8.70 -23.09 -9.79
C THR A 15 -8.23 -22.07 -8.77
N PHE A 16 -9.07 -21.08 -8.47
CA PHE A 16 -8.75 -20.11 -7.42
C PHE A 16 -8.69 -20.80 -6.06
N PRO A 17 -7.72 -20.44 -5.20
CA PRO A 17 -7.69 -20.95 -3.82
C PRO A 17 -8.97 -20.54 -3.08
N ARG A 18 -9.44 -21.40 -2.18
CA ARG A 18 -10.58 -21.09 -1.32
C ARG A 18 -10.17 -20.01 -0.32
N ALA A 19 -10.97 -18.95 -0.24
CA ALA A 19 -10.81 -17.91 0.78
C ALA A 19 -11.48 -18.34 2.09
N TYR A 20 -10.81 -18.04 3.20
CA TYR A 20 -11.33 -18.16 4.56
C TYR A 20 -11.39 -16.76 5.15
N GLU A 21 -12.51 -16.41 5.76
CA GLU A 21 -12.73 -15.09 6.32
C GLU A 21 -12.85 -15.16 7.85
N HIS A 22 -12.25 -14.19 8.52
CA HIS A 22 -12.36 -13.97 9.94
C HIS A 22 -12.56 -12.48 10.21
N ARG A 23 -13.17 -12.15 11.34
CA ARG A 23 -13.27 -10.76 11.81
C ARG A 23 -12.80 -10.72 13.26
N THR A 24 -11.75 -9.95 13.50
CA THR A 24 -11.18 -9.79 14.84
C THR A 24 -12.15 -9.01 15.74
N ALA A 25 -11.92 -9.07 17.05
CA ALA A 25 -12.70 -8.26 18.01
C ALA A 25 -12.52 -6.74 17.80
N THR A 26 -11.37 -6.32 17.26
CA THR A 26 -11.06 -4.93 16.90
C THR A 26 -11.74 -4.48 15.59
N GLY A 27 -12.41 -5.39 14.88
CA GLY A 27 -13.14 -5.09 13.65
C GLY A 27 -12.35 -5.28 12.36
N LEU A 28 -11.08 -5.70 12.43
CA LEU A 28 -10.27 -6.03 11.26
C LEU A 28 -10.85 -7.26 10.56
N ARG A 29 -11.19 -7.11 9.27
CA ARG A 29 -11.55 -8.25 8.43
C ARG A 29 -10.29 -8.90 7.91
N VAL A 30 -10.17 -10.21 8.06
CA VAL A 30 -9.03 -11.00 7.59
C VAL A 30 -9.51 -11.96 6.52
N ILE A 31 -8.85 -11.96 5.36
CA ILE A 31 -9.05 -12.95 4.30
C ILE A 31 -7.76 -13.73 4.13
N ALA A 32 -7.81 -15.01 4.49
CA ALA A 32 -6.71 -15.96 4.35
C ALA A 32 -6.94 -16.86 3.13
N LEU A 33 -5.94 -16.97 2.26
CA LEU A 33 -5.95 -17.84 1.08
C LEU A 33 -4.82 -18.87 1.16
N PRO A 34 -5.05 -20.06 1.73
CA PRO A 34 -4.07 -21.14 1.72
C PRO A 34 -3.73 -21.57 0.30
N MET A 35 -2.44 -21.66 0.02
CA MET A 35 -1.88 -22.07 -1.25
C MET A 35 -0.81 -23.15 -1.01
N PRO A 36 -1.20 -24.44 -0.97
CA PRO A 36 -0.25 -25.53 -0.76
C PRO A 36 0.91 -25.52 -1.77
N GLY A 37 2.13 -25.80 -1.31
CA GLY A 37 3.34 -25.77 -2.12
C GLY A 37 3.83 -24.35 -2.50
N ARG A 38 3.35 -23.30 -1.83
CA ARG A 38 3.83 -21.92 -1.98
C ARG A 38 4.57 -21.50 -0.71
N PRO A 39 5.91 -21.65 -0.66
CA PRO A 39 6.69 -21.38 0.55
C PRO A 39 6.82 -19.88 0.91
N LEU A 40 6.25 -19.00 0.09
CA LEU A 40 6.19 -17.57 0.31
C LEU A 40 4.75 -17.16 0.64
N ALA A 41 4.61 -16.26 1.60
CA ALA A 41 3.40 -15.51 1.89
C ALA A 41 3.45 -14.13 1.23
N ALA A 42 2.32 -13.69 0.71
CA ALA A 42 2.07 -12.31 0.32
C ALA A 42 0.97 -11.73 1.22
N MET A 43 1.20 -10.55 1.75
CA MET A 43 0.34 -9.91 2.76
C MET A 43 0.03 -8.47 2.36
N GLN A 44 -1.20 -8.04 2.57
CA GLN A 44 -1.62 -6.66 2.39
C GLN A 44 -2.64 -6.25 3.45
N LEU A 45 -2.33 -5.17 4.18
CA LEU A 45 -3.30 -4.41 4.94
C LEU A 45 -3.84 -3.29 4.05
N LEU A 46 -5.15 -3.20 3.90
CA LEU A 46 -5.86 -2.20 3.11
C LEU A 46 -6.69 -1.30 4.04
N MET A 47 -6.46 0.00 3.93
CA MET A 47 -7.20 1.05 4.63
C MET A 47 -7.87 1.94 3.59
N ARG A 48 -9.21 2.00 3.58
CA ARG A 48 -9.98 2.94 2.75
C ARG A 48 -9.66 4.39 3.12
N GLY A 49 -9.69 5.29 2.13
CA GLY A 49 -9.35 6.71 2.29
C GLY A 49 -8.21 7.19 1.40
N GLY A 50 -8.20 6.69 0.16
CA GLY A 50 -7.21 7.06 -0.86
C GLY A 50 -7.44 8.44 -1.48
N ALA A 51 -6.91 8.65 -2.68
CA ALA A 51 -6.98 9.95 -3.35
C ALA A 51 -8.41 10.42 -3.68
N ALA A 52 -9.37 9.50 -3.84
CA ALA A 52 -10.75 9.85 -4.15
C ALA A 52 -11.47 10.55 -2.98
N THR A 53 -10.95 10.45 -1.75
CA THR A 53 -11.49 11.14 -0.58
C THR A 53 -10.78 12.46 -0.29
N GLU A 54 -9.81 12.87 -1.12
CA GLU A 54 -9.11 14.14 -0.98
C GLU A 54 -9.95 15.30 -1.51
N SER A 55 -9.98 16.42 -0.80
CA SER A 55 -10.35 17.70 -1.42
C SER A 55 -9.27 18.17 -2.40
N ALA A 56 -9.57 19.20 -3.21
CA ALA A 56 -8.61 19.75 -4.16
C ALA A 56 -7.35 20.30 -3.46
N THR A 57 -7.49 20.85 -2.25
CA THR A 57 -6.38 21.41 -1.46
C THR A 57 -5.57 20.34 -0.73
N GLU A 58 -6.17 19.18 -0.45
CA GLU A 58 -5.48 18.03 0.18
C GLU A 58 -4.90 17.05 -0.85
N ASN A 59 -5.00 17.35 -2.14
CA ASN A 59 -4.66 16.39 -3.19
C ASN A 59 -3.18 15.99 -3.11
N GLY A 60 -2.90 14.68 -3.06
CA GLY A 60 -1.57 14.09 -2.90
C GLY A 60 -1.21 13.71 -1.46
N THR A 61 -2.06 14.00 -0.47
CA THR A 61 -1.81 13.62 0.93
C THR A 61 -1.79 12.11 1.14
N ALA A 62 -2.66 11.33 0.48
CA ALA A 62 -2.66 9.87 0.59
C ALA A 62 -1.36 9.27 0.02
N ALA A 63 -0.92 9.73 -1.14
CA ALA A 63 0.31 9.25 -1.77
C ALA A 63 1.56 9.62 -0.98
N LEU A 64 1.64 10.85 -0.46
CA LEU A 64 2.78 11.28 0.34
C LEU A 64 2.80 10.59 1.70
N LEU A 65 1.62 10.39 2.32
CA LEU A 65 1.50 9.62 3.55
C LEU A 65 1.97 8.19 3.35
N ALA A 66 1.54 7.49 2.30
CA ALA A 66 1.97 6.12 2.03
C ALA A 66 3.50 6.00 1.95
N ARG A 67 4.18 6.98 1.32
CA ARG A 67 5.65 7.04 1.31
C ARG A 67 6.25 7.27 2.70
N LEU A 68 5.60 8.12 3.48
CA LEU A 68 6.04 8.46 4.84
C LEU A 68 5.82 7.32 5.85
N LEU A 69 4.86 6.41 5.63
CA LEU A 69 4.67 5.24 6.51
C LEU A 69 5.95 4.38 6.58
N THR A 70 6.69 4.28 5.47
CA THR A 70 7.94 3.50 5.43
C THR A 70 9.16 4.25 5.99
N GLU A 71 8.99 5.47 6.50
CA GLU A 71 10.08 6.26 7.11
C GLU A 71 10.25 5.98 8.62
N GLY A 72 9.53 4.99 9.16
CA GLY A 72 9.74 4.44 10.49
C GLY A 72 8.57 4.65 11.45
N GLY A 73 8.60 3.90 12.55
CA GLY A 73 7.66 3.93 13.67
C GLY A 73 8.37 4.06 15.02
N PRO A 74 7.70 3.75 16.13
CA PRO A 74 8.28 3.87 17.48
C PRO A 74 9.46 2.92 17.75
N ARG A 75 9.54 1.77 17.07
CA ARG A 75 10.59 0.75 17.32
C ARG A 75 11.69 0.79 16.27
N HIS A 76 11.35 1.16 15.03
CA HIS A 76 12.28 1.17 13.90
C HIS A 76 12.28 2.52 13.19
N ASP A 77 13.46 3.13 13.01
CA ASP A 77 13.64 4.16 11.99
C ASP A 77 13.58 3.55 10.58
N ALA A 78 13.58 4.39 9.53
CA ALA A 78 13.49 3.96 8.14
C ALA A 78 14.54 2.89 7.76
N ILE A 79 15.79 3.02 8.22
CA ILE A 79 16.88 2.10 7.88
C ILE A 79 16.66 0.78 8.61
N ARG A 80 16.38 0.84 9.91
CA ARG A 80 16.13 -0.33 10.75
C ARG A 80 14.89 -1.11 10.32
N LEU A 81 13.86 -0.42 9.81
CA LEU A 81 12.66 -1.06 9.29
C LEU A 81 12.99 -1.93 8.06
N VAL A 82 13.77 -1.39 7.13
CA VAL A 82 14.22 -2.12 5.93
C VAL A 82 15.13 -3.28 6.33
N GLU A 83 16.12 -3.04 7.19
CA GLU A 83 17.00 -4.11 7.71
C GLU A 83 16.20 -5.23 8.39
N ALA A 84 15.20 -4.88 9.21
CA ALA A 84 14.36 -5.86 9.88
C ALA A 84 13.55 -6.71 8.88
N ALA A 85 12.97 -6.08 7.85
CA ALA A 85 12.26 -6.82 6.80
C ALA A 85 13.19 -7.73 5.98
N GLU A 86 14.39 -7.25 5.63
CA GLU A 86 15.40 -8.02 4.89
C GLU A 86 15.93 -9.21 5.70
N LEU A 87 16.12 -9.05 7.02
CA LEU A 87 16.50 -10.15 7.92
C LEU A 87 15.45 -11.27 7.97
N LEU A 88 14.18 -10.94 7.71
CA LEU A 88 13.10 -11.92 7.56
C LEU A 88 13.06 -12.54 6.16
N GLY A 89 13.95 -12.13 5.26
CA GLY A 89 13.97 -12.55 3.85
C GLY A 89 12.80 -11.99 3.04
N GLY A 90 12.25 -10.85 3.48
CA GLY A 90 11.06 -10.27 2.88
C GLY A 90 11.23 -8.81 2.47
N THR A 91 10.15 -8.27 1.89
CA THR A 91 10.03 -6.84 1.57
C THR A 91 8.94 -6.21 2.44
N ILE A 92 8.98 -4.90 2.62
CA ILE A 92 7.88 -4.15 3.21
C ILE A 92 7.71 -2.84 2.46
N GLY A 93 6.47 -2.43 2.22
CA GLY A 93 6.18 -1.23 1.44
C GLY A 93 4.77 -0.73 1.68
N ALA A 94 4.52 0.50 1.24
CA ALA A 94 3.21 1.10 1.28
C ALA A 94 2.93 1.91 0.01
N GLU A 95 1.67 1.89 -0.41
CA GLU A 95 1.19 2.52 -1.64
C GLU A 95 -0.18 3.15 -1.41
N ALA A 96 -0.54 4.12 -2.25
CA ALA A 96 -1.86 4.74 -2.25
C ALA A 96 -2.49 4.63 -3.64
N GLY A 97 -3.77 4.25 -3.67
CA GLY A 97 -4.63 4.32 -4.84
C GLY A 97 -5.73 5.37 -4.66
N PHE A 98 -6.72 5.33 -5.55
CA PHE A 98 -7.92 6.16 -5.39
C PHE A 98 -8.76 5.77 -4.18
N GLU A 99 -8.92 4.46 -3.94
CA GLU A 99 -9.83 3.97 -2.89
C GLU A 99 -9.19 3.89 -1.50
N GLY A 100 -7.89 3.66 -1.44
CA GLY A 100 -7.23 3.38 -0.17
C GLY A 100 -5.72 3.47 -0.20
N VAL A 101 -5.15 3.31 0.99
CA VAL A 101 -3.72 3.15 1.24
C VAL A 101 -3.51 1.70 1.68
N SER A 102 -2.48 1.06 1.15
CA SER A 102 -2.12 -0.31 1.49
C SER A 102 -0.70 -0.38 2.03
N VAL A 103 -0.50 -1.21 3.06
CA VAL A 103 0.82 -1.62 3.54
C VAL A 103 0.97 -3.11 3.24
N GLY A 104 2.04 -3.50 2.56
CA GLY A 104 2.20 -4.86 2.06
C GLY A 104 3.60 -5.41 2.23
N SER A 105 3.68 -6.73 2.16
CA SER A 105 4.92 -7.49 2.29
C SER A 105 4.86 -8.80 1.51
N SER A 106 6.03 -9.35 1.18
CA SER A 106 6.19 -10.73 0.73
C SER A 106 7.40 -11.35 1.40
N LEU A 107 7.29 -12.58 1.90
CA LEU A 107 8.30 -13.24 2.74
C LEU A 107 8.08 -14.76 2.85
N PRO A 108 9.05 -15.54 3.37
CA PRO A 108 8.83 -16.95 3.72
C PRO A 108 7.73 -17.16 4.77
N VAL A 109 6.90 -18.18 4.58
CA VAL A 109 5.70 -18.45 5.44
C VAL A 109 6.03 -18.60 6.93
N HIS A 110 7.20 -19.14 7.29
CA HIS A 110 7.61 -19.31 8.68
C HIS A 110 8.03 -18.00 9.37
N ARG A 111 8.01 -16.87 8.66
CA ARG A 111 8.37 -15.53 9.15
C ARG A 111 7.17 -14.56 9.20
N ILE A 112 5.94 -15.06 9.00
CA ILE A 112 4.72 -14.23 8.98
C ILE A 112 4.57 -13.41 10.28
N ALA A 113 4.67 -14.04 11.45
CA ALA A 113 4.47 -13.38 12.74
C ALA A 113 5.32 -12.11 12.94
N PRO A 114 6.67 -12.16 12.86
CA PRO A 114 7.48 -10.94 13.04
C PRO A 114 7.26 -9.90 11.94
N MET A 115 6.77 -10.26 10.75
CA MET A 115 6.46 -9.28 9.71
C MET A 115 5.10 -8.60 9.94
N LEU A 116 4.12 -9.28 10.53
CA LEU A 116 2.88 -8.64 10.96
C LEU A 116 3.16 -7.52 11.96
N ASP A 117 4.10 -7.73 12.88
CA ASP A 117 4.53 -6.70 13.82
C ASP A 117 5.08 -5.45 13.11
N LEU A 118 5.88 -5.63 12.05
CA LEU A 118 6.43 -4.51 11.26
C LEU A 118 5.34 -3.77 10.48
N ILE A 119 4.39 -4.51 9.89
CA ILE A 119 3.23 -3.92 9.18
C ILE A 119 2.38 -3.11 10.16
N ALA A 120 2.06 -3.67 11.32
CA ALA A 120 1.24 -3.02 12.33
C ALA A 120 1.88 -1.71 12.83
N GLU A 121 3.19 -1.74 13.11
CA GLU A 121 3.95 -0.58 13.55
C GLU A 121 3.84 0.58 12.56
N ILE A 122 4.13 0.35 11.28
CA ILE A 122 4.14 1.44 10.30
C ILE A 122 2.75 1.85 9.83
N ALA A 123 1.75 0.96 9.94
CA ALA A 123 0.38 1.26 9.57
C ALA A 123 -0.33 2.10 10.65
N TYR A 124 -0.15 1.77 11.92
CA TYR A 124 -0.92 2.36 13.02
C TYR A 124 -0.14 3.38 13.86
N GLU A 125 1.18 3.27 13.93
CA GLU A 125 2.03 4.16 14.74
C GLU A 125 3.21 4.76 13.94
N PRO A 126 3.00 5.32 12.74
CA PRO A 126 4.11 5.93 11.99
C PRO A 126 4.66 7.16 12.74
N SER A 127 5.99 7.33 12.72
CA SER A 127 6.67 8.43 13.41
C SER A 127 6.49 9.80 12.75
N LEU A 128 6.19 9.81 11.44
CA LEU A 128 6.01 10.98 10.57
C LEU A 128 7.09 12.07 10.81
N PRO A 129 8.39 11.79 10.61
CA PRO A 129 9.45 12.73 10.96
C PRO A 129 9.39 13.99 10.09
N GLU A 130 9.43 15.19 10.69
CA GLU A 130 9.32 16.47 9.96
C GLU A 130 10.34 16.57 8.83
N ARG A 131 11.59 16.14 9.06
CA ARG A 131 12.64 16.11 8.04
C ARG A 131 12.25 15.29 6.81
N GLU A 132 11.63 14.14 7.03
CA GLU A 132 11.23 13.23 5.94
C GLU A 132 9.98 13.74 5.22
N VAL A 133 9.06 14.40 5.93
CA VAL A 133 7.93 15.13 5.31
C VAL A 133 8.43 16.15 4.30
N GLU A 134 9.37 17.00 4.73
CA GLU A 134 9.97 18.04 3.89
C GLU A 134 10.70 17.45 2.68
N ARG A 135 11.53 16.41 2.90
CA ARG A 135 12.28 15.72 1.84
C ARG A 135 11.34 15.08 0.82
N LEU A 136 10.34 14.33 1.27
CA LEU A 136 9.40 13.64 0.39
C LEU A 136 8.53 14.63 -0.37
N ARG A 137 8.10 15.74 0.25
CA ARG A 137 7.37 16.82 -0.43
C ARG A 137 8.21 17.43 -1.54
N ALA A 138 9.47 17.77 -1.26
CA ALA A 138 10.39 18.32 -2.26
C ALA A 138 10.63 17.34 -3.41
N LEU A 139 10.86 16.06 -3.10
CA LEU A 139 10.99 15.01 -4.11
C LEU A 139 9.73 14.90 -4.98
N ARG A 140 8.54 14.98 -4.37
CA ARG A 140 7.28 14.89 -5.10
C ARG A 140 7.07 16.09 -6.03
N LEU A 141 7.40 17.30 -5.59
CA LEU A 141 7.35 18.50 -6.43
C LEU A 141 8.28 18.37 -7.65
N ALA A 142 9.50 17.84 -7.45
CA ALA A 142 10.43 17.58 -8.55
C ALA A 142 9.88 16.53 -9.54
N GLN A 143 9.24 15.46 -9.04
CA GLN A 143 8.59 14.45 -9.89
C GLN A 143 7.43 15.03 -10.70
N ILE A 144 6.63 15.93 -10.12
CA ILE A 144 5.54 16.63 -10.82
C ILE A 144 6.11 17.50 -11.94
N GLU A 145 7.18 18.24 -11.67
CA GLU A 145 7.84 19.08 -12.67
C GLU A 145 8.44 18.24 -13.81
N GLN A 146 9.09 17.12 -13.48
CA GLN A 146 9.59 16.19 -14.48
C GLN A 146 8.46 15.58 -15.33
N ALA A 147 7.32 15.25 -14.72
CA ALA A 147 6.15 14.75 -15.44
C ALA A 147 5.58 15.80 -16.39
N ALA A 148 5.57 17.08 -16.00
CA ALA A 148 5.13 18.18 -16.85
C ALA A 148 5.99 18.35 -18.11
N ALA A 149 7.25 17.91 -18.09
CA ALA A 149 8.12 17.89 -19.27
C ALA A 149 7.80 16.72 -20.25
N SER A 150 6.97 15.75 -19.85
CA SER A 150 6.61 14.59 -20.69
C SER A 150 5.33 14.85 -21.49
N PRO A 151 5.37 14.83 -22.84
CA PRO A 151 4.16 14.96 -23.66
C PRO A 151 3.10 13.91 -23.35
N ARG A 152 3.52 12.68 -23.07
CA ARG A 152 2.63 11.56 -22.71
C ARG A 152 1.91 11.81 -21.38
N ALA A 153 2.61 12.31 -20.36
CA ALA A 153 1.99 12.61 -19.08
C ALA A 153 0.96 13.74 -19.21
N ARG A 154 1.29 14.80 -19.94
CA ARG A 154 0.37 15.91 -20.22
C ARG A 154 -0.87 15.46 -21.00
N ALA A 155 -0.70 14.60 -22.00
CA ALA A 155 -1.83 14.04 -22.75
C ALA A 155 -2.75 13.21 -21.83
N ASN A 156 -2.19 12.35 -20.99
CA ASN A 156 -2.96 11.57 -20.02
C ASN A 156 -3.70 12.44 -19.01
N GLU A 157 -3.07 13.52 -18.52
CA GLU A 157 -3.70 14.47 -17.61
C GLU A 157 -4.88 15.19 -18.28
N ALA A 158 -4.70 15.67 -19.51
CA ALA A 158 -5.77 16.33 -20.27
C ALA A 158 -6.95 15.37 -20.56
N ILE A 159 -6.66 14.12 -20.93
CA ILE A 159 -7.69 13.08 -21.13
C ILE A 159 -8.43 12.80 -19.83
N THR A 160 -7.70 12.65 -18.71
CA THR A 160 -8.30 12.39 -17.40
C THR A 160 -9.20 13.54 -16.96
N ALA A 161 -8.75 14.78 -17.11
CA ALA A 161 -9.55 15.96 -16.83
C ALA A 161 -10.81 16.04 -17.72
N ALA A 162 -10.71 15.70 -19.00
CA ALA A 162 -11.85 15.72 -19.92
C ALA A 162 -12.88 14.62 -19.64
N ILE A 163 -12.47 13.48 -19.08
CA ILE A 163 -13.38 12.37 -18.76
C ILE A 163 -14.08 12.61 -17.42
N TYR A 164 -13.37 13.15 -16.44
CA TYR A 164 -13.83 13.20 -15.05
C TYR A 164 -14.18 14.61 -14.54
N ASP A 165 -13.92 15.67 -15.31
CA ASP A 165 -14.07 17.07 -14.89
C ASP A 165 -13.49 17.30 -13.48
N ASP A 166 -14.29 17.84 -12.55
CA ASP A 166 -13.90 18.13 -11.17
C ASP A 166 -14.10 16.93 -10.20
N ALA A 167 -14.51 15.77 -10.71
CA ALA A 167 -14.71 14.58 -9.90
C ALA A 167 -13.38 14.13 -9.25
N PRO A 168 -13.42 13.47 -8.07
CA PRO A 168 -12.20 13.09 -7.37
C PRO A 168 -11.22 12.23 -8.20
N TYR A 169 -11.74 11.35 -9.06
CA TYR A 169 -10.94 10.50 -9.95
C TYR A 169 -10.24 11.27 -11.08
N GLY A 170 -10.64 12.52 -11.34
CA GLY A 170 -9.98 13.42 -12.28
C GLY A 170 -8.68 14.03 -11.73
N ARG A 171 -8.43 13.91 -10.42
CA ARG A 171 -7.23 14.46 -9.77
C ARG A 171 -6.10 13.43 -9.79
N PRO A 172 -4.85 13.83 -10.06
CA PRO A 172 -3.72 12.92 -10.00
C PRO A 172 -3.54 12.39 -8.56
N ILE A 173 -3.40 11.08 -8.39
CA ILE A 173 -3.23 10.43 -7.07
C ILE A 173 -2.10 11.07 -6.26
N GLY A 174 -0.99 11.41 -6.92
CA GLY A 174 0.14 12.02 -6.24
C GLY A 174 0.10 13.55 -6.14
N GLY A 175 -1.04 14.18 -6.35
CA GLY A 175 -1.21 15.61 -6.14
C GLY A 175 -0.84 16.51 -7.32
N ARG A 176 -1.34 17.74 -7.28
CA ARG A 176 -0.92 18.87 -8.13
C ARG A 176 0.18 19.67 -7.44
N ARG A 177 0.88 20.52 -8.19
CA ARG A 177 2.00 21.31 -7.64
C ARG A 177 1.57 22.16 -6.45
N GLU A 178 0.44 22.85 -6.58
CA GLU A 178 -0.09 23.76 -5.57
C GLU A 178 -0.51 23.02 -4.30
N SER A 179 -1.24 21.91 -4.44
CA SER A 179 -1.69 21.11 -3.30
C SER A 179 -0.50 20.47 -2.58
N VAL A 180 0.43 19.87 -3.33
CA VAL A 180 1.62 19.23 -2.76
C VAL A 180 2.51 20.23 -2.05
N ALA A 181 2.68 21.44 -2.58
CA ALA A 181 3.48 22.50 -1.94
C ALA A 181 2.92 22.91 -0.57
N ALA A 182 1.61 22.79 -0.35
CA ALA A 182 0.95 23.13 0.91
C ALA A 182 0.92 21.98 1.94
N ILE A 183 1.25 20.74 1.53
CA ILE A 183 1.25 19.59 2.45
C ILE A 183 2.29 19.80 3.55
N ASN A 184 1.89 19.57 4.80
CA ASN A 184 2.76 19.62 5.96
C ASN A 184 2.50 18.43 6.89
N ARG A 185 3.33 18.26 7.93
CA ARG A 185 3.19 17.13 8.87
C ARG A 185 1.81 17.05 9.51
N ALA A 186 1.21 18.18 9.86
CA ALA A 186 -0.12 18.21 10.47
C ALA A 186 -1.20 17.67 9.52
N SER A 187 -1.16 18.02 8.24
CA SER A 187 -2.08 17.48 7.22
C SER A 187 -1.91 15.97 7.02
N LEU A 188 -0.67 15.46 7.06
CA LEU A 188 -0.40 14.03 6.95
C LEU A 188 -0.81 13.26 8.19
N SER A 189 -0.60 13.82 9.38
CA SER A 189 -1.08 13.25 10.64
C SER A 189 -2.62 13.22 10.69
N ALA A 190 -3.29 14.27 10.22
CA ALA A 190 -4.75 14.29 10.11
C ALA A 190 -5.26 13.22 9.13
N ARG A 191 -4.60 13.06 7.97
CA ARG A 191 -4.93 11.99 7.02
C ARG A 191 -4.70 10.61 7.62
N HIS A 192 -3.58 10.39 8.31
CA HIS A 192 -3.31 9.13 8.99
C HIS A 192 -4.38 8.82 10.04
N ALA A 193 -4.77 9.79 10.86
CA ALA A 193 -5.84 9.62 11.84
C ALA A 193 -7.20 9.31 11.20
N GLN A 194 -7.49 9.81 9.99
CA GLN A 194 -8.69 9.43 9.23
C GLN A 194 -8.60 7.98 8.75
N LEU A 195 -7.44 7.55 8.23
CA LEU A 195 -7.21 6.17 7.82
C LEU A 195 -7.29 5.19 8.98
N ALA A 196 -6.73 5.54 10.15
CA ALA A 196 -6.76 4.69 11.35
C ALA A 196 -8.18 4.50 11.90
N LYS A 197 -9.10 5.45 11.64
CA LYS A 197 -10.52 5.36 12.00
C LYS A 197 -11.36 4.60 10.95
N ASN A 198 -10.73 3.82 10.08
CA ASN A 198 -11.44 3.07 9.06
C ASN A 198 -12.53 2.19 9.68
N PRO A 199 -13.78 2.24 9.20
CA PRO A 199 -14.82 1.38 9.73
C PRO A 199 -14.65 -0.11 9.33
N ASP A 200 -13.85 -0.42 8.31
CA ASP A 200 -13.67 -1.80 7.83
C ASP A 200 -12.26 -2.00 7.22
N PRO A 201 -11.19 -1.98 8.02
CA PRO A 201 -9.86 -2.33 7.53
C PRO A 201 -9.85 -3.80 7.10
N LEU A 202 -9.10 -4.09 6.04
CA LEU A 202 -9.02 -5.43 5.45
C LEU A 202 -7.57 -5.89 5.42
N PHE A 203 -7.29 -7.04 6.01
CA PHE A 203 -6.02 -7.73 5.86
C PHE A 203 -6.20 -8.96 4.96
N VAL A 204 -5.38 -9.08 3.92
CA VAL A 204 -5.38 -10.22 3.01
C VAL A 204 -4.02 -10.90 3.07
N ILE A 205 -4.02 -12.21 3.19
CA ILE A 205 -2.81 -13.02 3.20
C ILE A 205 -2.99 -14.28 2.35
N ALA A 206 -2.00 -14.59 1.52
CA ALA A 206 -1.98 -15.78 0.69
C ALA A 206 -0.61 -16.48 0.77
N GLY A 207 -0.60 -17.82 0.88
CA GLY A 207 0.62 -18.61 1.06
C GLY A 207 0.34 -19.99 1.66
N GLU A 208 1.39 -20.76 1.93
CA GLU A 208 1.27 -22.09 2.54
C GLU A 208 1.20 -22.01 4.08
N PHE A 209 -0.02 -22.06 4.63
CA PHE A 209 -0.32 -22.02 6.07
C PHE A 209 -1.73 -22.57 6.38
N ASP A 210 -2.02 -22.84 7.65
CA ASP A 210 -3.38 -23.07 8.15
C ASP A 210 -4.08 -21.72 8.43
N PRO A 211 -5.27 -21.44 7.86
CA PRO A 211 -6.04 -20.24 8.17
C PRO A 211 -6.27 -20.00 9.67
N ASN A 212 -6.51 -21.06 10.44
CA ASN A 212 -6.84 -20.93 11.86
C ASN A 212 -5.64 -20.46 12.68
N GLU A 213 -4.43 -20.90 12.31
CA GLU A 213 -3.18 -20.43 12.93
C GLU A 213 -2.97 -18.93 12.64
N ILE A 214 -3.27 -18.49 11.41
CA ILE A 214 -3.20 -17.08 11.04
C ILE A 214 -4.23 -16.24 11.80
N PHE A 215 -5.47 -16.72 11.92
CA PHE A 215 -6.50 -16.00 12.68
C PHE A 215 -6.13 -15.86 14.15
N ALA A 216 -5.66 -16.95 14.78
CA ALA A 216 -5.19 -16.93 16.16
C ALA A 216 -3.99 -15.99 16.35
N LEU A 217 -3.06 -15.96 15.40
CA LEU A 217 -1.92 -15.05 15.42
C LEU A 217 -2.37 -13.58 15.36
N ILE A 218 -3.28 -13.24 14.45
CA ILE A 218 -3.78 -11.87 14.30
C ILE A 218 -4.62 -11.43 15.49
N ASP A 219 -5.41 -12.32 16.09
CA ASP A 219 -6.20 -12.00 17.30
C ASP A 219 -5.33 -11.80 18.55
N ALA A 220 -4.09 -12.31 18.54
CA ALA A 220 -3.13 -12.17 19.64
C ALA A 220 -2.23 -10.93 19.54
N SER A 221 -2.15 -10.33 18.35
CA SER A 221 -1.37 -9.11 18.04
C SER A 221 -2.16 -7.84 18.37
#